data_AF-Q2LVF7-F1
#
_entry.id   AF-Q2LVF7-F1
#
_cell.length_a   1.000
_cell.length_b   1.000
_cell.length_c   1.000
_cell.angle_alpha   90.00
_cell.angle_beta   90.00
_cell.angle_gamma   90.00
#
_symmetry.space_group_name_H-M   'P 1'
#
loop_
_entity.id
_entity.type
_entity.pdbx_description
1 polymer ?
#
loop_
_entity_poly.entity_id
_entity_poly.type
_entity_poly.pdbx_seq_one_letter_code
_entity_poly.pdbx_strand_id
1 'polypeptide(L)' 'MNKLKLGIPKGSLEAKTVDLFKRAGWNITYDSRSYFPDVDDDELSCTLVRRRKCQDMWRMARWIWG' A
#
# COMPACT_ATOMS: atom_id res chain seq x y z
N MET A 1 -9.25 -11.36 12.97
CA MET A 1 -8.06 -11.82 12.23
C MET A 1 -7.25 -10.60 11.85
N ASN A 2 -5.96 -10.58 12.17
CA ASN A 2 -5.08 -9.44 11.85
C ASN A 2 -4.70 -9.49 10.38
N LYS A 3 -5.31 -8.64 9.55
CA LYS A 3 -4.87 -8.46 8.16
C LYS A 3 -3.43 -7.94 8.15
N LEU A 4 -2.57 -8.51 7.32
CA LEU A 4 -1.19 -8.04 7.16
C LEU A 4 -1.20 -6.69 6.46
N LYS A 5 -0.59 -5.70 7.10
CA LYS A 5 -0.58 -4.29 6.67
C LYS A 5 0.74 -3.97 5.96
N LEU A 6 0.71 -3.69 4.66
CA LEU A 6 1.89 -3.42 3.84
C LEU A 6 1.93 -1.96 3.34
N GLY A 7 3.10 -1.33 3.43
CA GLY A 7 3.34 0.02 2.91
C GLY A 7 4.12 -0.01 1.60
N ILE A 8 3.52 0.47 0.51
CA ILE A 8 4.15 0.54 -0.81
C ILE A 8 4.64 1.98 -1.05
N PRO A 9 5.93 2.20 -1.38
CA PRO A 9 6.45 3.54 -1.60
C PRO A 9 5.87 4.17 -2.87
N LYS A 10 5.16 5.30 -2.72
CA LYS A 10 4.59 6.06 -3.85
C LYS A 10 5.69 6.83 -4.59
N GLY A 11 5.72 6.73 -5.93
CA GLY A 11 6.72 7.41 -6.77
C GLY A 11 7.63 6.45 -7.56
N SER A 12 8.93 6.72 -7.61
CA SER A 12 9.85 6.05 -8.55
C SER A 12 10.01 4.53 -8.35
N LEU A 13 9.68 4.02 -7.15
CA LEU A 13 9.74 2.60 -6.82
C LEU A 13 8.37 1.92 -6.86
N GLU A 14 7.28 2.68 -6.99
CA GLU A 14 5.91 2.19 -6.90
C GLU A 14 5.63 1.07 -7.90
N ALA A 15 5.87 1.34 -9.19
CA ALA A 15 5.65 0.36 -10.26
C ALA A 15 6.53 -0.89 -10.10
N LYS A 16 7.76 -0.73 -9.61
CA LYS A 16 8.68 -1.86 -9.36
C LYS A 16 8.21 -2.71 -8.19
N THR A 17 7.69 -2.08 -7.13
CA THR A 17 7.13 -2.77 -5.98
C THR A 17 5.86 -3.52 -6.38
N VAL A 18 4.95 -2.89 -7.13
CA VAL A 18 3.73 -3.54 -7.63
C VAL A 18 4.05 -4.72 -8.55
N ASP A 19 5.03 -4.57 -9.45
CA ASP A 19 5.49 -5.67 -10.31
C ASP A 19 6.05 -6.85 -9.49
N LEU A 20 6.80 -6.55 -8.42
CA LEU A 20 7.30 -7.59 -7.51
C LEU A 20 6.16 -8.36 -6.82
N PHE A 21 5.15 -7.66 -6.32
CA PHE A 21 3.96 -8.28 -5.72
C PHE A 21 3.18 -9.11 -6.73
N LYS A 22 3.05 -8.60 -7.97
CA LYS A 22 2.41 -9.34 -9.07
C LYS A 22 3.14 -10.64 -9.40
N ARG A 23 4.47 -10.61 -9.43
CA ARG A 23 5.30 -11.81 -9.64
C ARG A 23 5.21 -12.81 -8.49
N ALA A 24 4.90 -12.35 -7.29
CA ALA A 24 4.64 -13.21 -6.13
C ALA A 24 3.21 -13.79 -6.10
N GLY A 25 2.34 -13.38 -7.04
CA GLY A 25 0.97 -13.90 -7.18
C GLY A 25 -0.13 -12.97 -6.66
N TRP A 26 0.21 -11.76 -6.20
CA TRP A 26 -0.77 -10.78 -5.70
C TRP A 26 -1.08 -9.71 -6.74
N ASN A 27 -2.36 -9.50 -7.05
CA ASN A 27 -2.80 -8.43 -7.93
C ASN A 27 -3.19 -7.19 -7.13
N ILE A 28 -2.32 -6.18 -7.18
CA ILE A 28 -2.54 -4.89 -6.55
C ILE A 28 -3.05 -3.92 -7.61
N THR A 29 -4.26 -3.39 -7.40
CA THR A 29 -4.87 -2.38 -8.27
C THR A 29 -4.98 -1.07 -7.51
N TYR A 30 -4.71 0.05 -8.21
CA TYR A 30 -4.69 1.34 -7.54
C TYR A 30 -4.96 2.49 -8.49
N ASP A 31 -5.63 3.52 -7.97
CA ASP A 31 -5.77 4.80 -8.66
C ASP A 31 -4.60 5.73 -8.30
N SER A 32 -4.14 6.50 -9.29
CA SER A 32 -3.06 7.49 -9.12
C SER A 32 -3.29 8.48 -7.96
N ARG A 33 -4.54 8.76 -7.59
CA ARG A 33 -4.94 9.65 -6.49
C ARG A 33 -5.26 8.90 -5.20
N SER A 34 -5.52 7.59 -5.26
CA SER A 34 -5.76 6.80 -4.05
C SER A 34 -4.48 6.63 -3.25
N TYR A 35 -4.65 6.49 -1.93
CA TYR A 35 -3.61 6.08 -0.98
C TYR A 35 -3.82 4.66 -0.48
N PHE A 36 -4.97 4.06 -0.77
CA PHE A 36 -5.35 2.72 -0.38
C PHE A 36 -5.56 1.91 -1.65
N PRO A 37 -4.54 1.18 -2.10
CA PRO A 37 -4.66 0.26 -3.22
C PRO A 37 -5.46 -0.97 -2.78
N ASP A 38 -6.21 -1.53 -3.72
CA ASP A 38 -6.98 -2.76 -3.53
C ASP A 38 -6.09 -3.96 -3.87
N VAL A 39 -6.27 -5.06 -3.15
CA VAL A 39 -5.50 -6.31 -3.32
C VAL A 39 -6.46 -7.48 -3.35
N ASP A 40 -6.17 -8.45 -4.20
CA ASP A 40 -6.99 -9.66 -4.41
C ASP A 40 -6.90 -10.71 -3.29
N ASP A 41 -6.41 -10.33 -2.11
CA ASP A 41 -6.18 -11.21 -0.98
C ASP A 41 -6.81 -10.60 0.28
N ASP A 42 -7.79 -11.30 0.85
CA ASP A 42 -8.56 -10.85 2.01
C ASP A 42 -7.74 -10.75 3.31
N GLU A 43 -6.61 -11.45 3.38
CA GLU A 43 -5.68 -11.40 4.52
C GLU A 43 -4.68 -10.25 4.40
N LEU A 44 -4.57 -9.63 3.23
CA LEU A 44 -3.63 -8.54 2.97
C LEU A 44 -4.34 -7.19 2.89
N SER A 45 -3.57 -6.16 3.20
CA SER A 45 -4.04 -4.79 3.07
C SER A 45 -2.86 -3.87 2.82
N CYS A 46 -2.98 -3.03 1.80
CA CYS A 46 -1.87 -2.23 1.29
C CYS A 46 -2.16 -0.73 1.47
N THR A 47 -1.11 0.07 1.60
CA THR A 47 -1.18 1.53 1.69
C THR A 47 -0.03 2.14 0.91
N LEU A 48 -0.32 3.12 0.05
CA LEU A 48 0.71 3.90 -0.65
C LEU A 48 1.28 4.97 0.27
N VAL A 49 2.60 4.94 0.48
CA VAL A 49 3.33 5.85 1.37
C VAL A 49 4.29 6.70 0.54
N ARG A 50 4.07 8.02 0.47
CA ARG A 50 5.03 8.90 -0.20
C ARG A 50 6.08 9.39 0.78
N ARG A 51 7.35 9.44 0.36
CA ARG A 51 8.47 10.02 1.12
C ARG A 51 8.45 11.56 1.16
N ARG A 52 7.28 12.19 1.34
CA ARG A 52 7.14 13.64 1.47
C ARG A 52 6.08 13.99 2.52
N LYS A 53 6.57 14.24 3.75
CA LYS A 53 5.94 14.89 4.91
C LYS A 53 4.91 14.07 5.69
N CYS A 54 4.89 14.33 7.00
CA CYS A 54 4.20 13.61 8.08
C CYS A 54 2.72 13.26 7.82
N GLN A 55 2.04 13.90 6.87
CA GLN A 55 0.62 13.67 6.57
C GLN A 55 0.31 12.21 6.21
N ASP A 56 1.13 11.60 5.34
CA ASP A 56 0.94 10.20 4.93
C ASP A 56 1.28 9.25 6.09
N MET A 57 2.28 9.60 6.91
CA MET A 57 2.59 8.86 8.14
C MET A 57 1.46 8.91 9.17
N TRP A 58 0.78 10.05 9.32
CA TRP A 58 -0.38 10.17 10.20
C TRP A 58 -1.60 9.39 9.70
N ARG A 59 -1.83 9.36 8.39
CA ARG A 59 -2.87 8.51 7.79
C ARG A 59 -2.57 7.03 7.97
N MET A 60 -1.31 6.64 7.78
CA MET A 60 -0.86 5.26 8.01
C MET A 60 -0.93 4.89 9.50
N ALA A 61 -0.52 5.76 10.41
CA ALA A 61 -0.62 5.53 11.86
C ALA A 61 -2.08 5.37 12.29
N ARG A 62 -2.97 6.24 11.80
CA ARG A 62 -4.42 6.11 12.03
C ARG A 62 -4.99 4.83 11.44
N TRP A 63 -4.49 4.37 10.29
CA TRP A 63 -4.96 3.13 9.68
C TRP A 63 -4.39 1.87 10.35
N ILE A 64 -3.19 1.94 10.93
CA ILE A 64 -2.58 0.81 11.65
C ILE A 64 -3.19 0.67 13.05
N TRP A 65 -3.38 1.78 13.77
CA TRP A 65 -3.71 1.84 15.20
C TRP A 65 -5.12 2.34 15.53
N GLY A 66 -5.87 2.82 14.53
CA GLY A 66 -7.24 3.29 14.69
C GLY A 66 -8.28 2.26 14.25
#